data_AF-A0A2D9K939-F1
#
_entry.id   AF-A0A2D9K939-F1
#
_cell.length_a   1.000
_cell.length_b   1.000
_cell.length_c   1.000
_cell.angle_alpha   90.00
_cell.angle_beta   90.00
_cell.angle_gamma   90.00
#
_symmetry.space_group_name_H-M   'P 1'
#
loop_
_entity.id
_entity.type
_entity.pdbx_description
1 polymer ?
#
loop_
_entity_poly.entity_id
_entity_poly.type
_entity_poly.pdbx_seq_one_letter_code
_entity_poly.pdbx_strand_id
1 'polypeptide(L)' 'MADQEQAALRLQVARLRQEHADFDAAVNAMVATGCDRLQVQRMKKKKLTIRDRLQDLEDQIIPDISA' A
#
# COMPACT_ATOMS: atom_id res chain seq x y z
N MET A 1 2.85 -25.27 10.21
CA MET A 1 3.00 -24.72 8.84
C MET A 1 2.09 -23.53 8.61
N ALA A 2 0.80 -23.59 8.98
CA ALA A 2 -0.13 -22.45 8.87
C ALA A 2 0.35 -21.15 9.57
N ASP A 3 0.97 -21.24 10.74
CA ASP A 3 1.49 -20.05 11.46
C ASP A 3 2.65 -19.35 10.73
N GLN A 4 3.50 -20.08 10.01
CA GLN A 4 4.60 -19.49 9.23
C GLN A 4 4.07 -18.74 8.01
N GLU A 5 3.03 -19.27 7.38
CA GLU A 5 2.38 -18.67 6.22
C GLU A 5 1.65 -17.37 6.61
N GLN A 6 0.95 -17.39 7.74
CA GLN A 6 0.34 -16.19 8.34
C GLN A 6 1.38 -15.15 8.76
N ALA A 7 2.50 -15.57 9.36
CA ALA A 7 3.58 -14.66 9.72
C ALA A 7 4.23 -14.02 8.47
N ALA A 8 4.43 -14.80 7.40
CA ALA A 8 4.95 -14.30 6.14
C ALA A 8 4.00 -13.28 5.48
N LEU A 9 2.70 -13.55 5.46
CA LEU A 9 1.67 -12.63 4.97
C LEU A 9 1.64 -11.33 5.78
N ARG A 10 1.65 -11.40 7.12
CA ARG A 10 1.72 -10.22 7.98
C ARG A 10 2.97 -9.38 7.73
N LEU A 11 4.11 -10.02 7.49
CA LEU A 11 5.36 -9.33 7.16
C LEU A 11 5.31 -8.67 5.77
N GLN A 12 4.63 -9.28 4.80
CA GLN A 12 4.38 -8.66 3.49
C GLN A 12 3.47 -7.44 3.60
N VAL A 13 2.36 -7.55 4.35
CA VAL A 13 1.45 -6.42 4.62
C VAL A 13 2.20 -5.28 5.32
N ALA A 14 3.02 -5.59 6.33
CA ALA A 14 3.83 -4.56 7.01
C ALA A 14 4.78 -3.84 6.05
N ARG A 15 5.43 -4.57 5.13
CA ARG A 15 6.29 -3.99 4.09
C ARG A 15 5.51 -3.11 3.12
N LEU A 16 4.38 -3.59 2.61
CA LEU A 16 3.54 -2.82 1.69
C LEU A 16 2.90 -1.60 2.36
N ARG A 17 2.56 -1.66 3.65
CA ARG A 17 2.11 -0.50 4.43
C ARG A 17 3.19 0.57 4.52
N GLN A 18 4.44 0.16 4.80
CA GLN A 18 5.57 1.08 4.84
C GLN A 18 5.78 1.72 3.47
N GLU A 19 5.80 0.91 2.41
CA GLU A 19 5.98 1.39 1.04
C GLU A 19 4.85 2.36 0.64
N HIS A 20 3.60 2.07 1.00
CA HIS A 20 2.47 2.97 0.80
C HIS A 20 2.65 4.31 1.53
N ALA A 21 3.14 4.30 2.77
CA ALA A 21 3.42 5.51 3.54
C ALA A 21 4.54 6.34 2.89
N ASP A 22 5.58 5.69 2.38
CA ASP A 22 6.68 6.34 1.66
C ASP A 22 6.18 6.98 0.35
N PHE A 23 5.30 6.30 -0.39
CA PHE A 23 4.64 6.87 -1.57
C PHE A 23 3.78 8.07 -1.21
N ASP A 24 3.12 8.06 -0.06
CA ASP A 24 2.30 9.18 0.41
C ASP A 24 3.16 10.39 0.76
N ALA A 25 4.25 10.17 1.48
CA ALA A 25 5.24 11.20 1.79
C ALA A 25 5.84 11.79 0.50
N ALA A 26 6.18 10.94 -0.48
CA ALA A 26 6.68 11.38 -1.77
C ALA A 26 5.65 12.22 -2.55
N VAL A 27 4.38 11.78 -2.60
CA VAL A 27 3.30 12.55 -3.23
C VAL A 27 3.12 13.91 -2.55
N ASN A 28 3.12 13.95 -1.23
CA ASN A 28 2.99 15.20 -0.47
C ASN A 28 4.18 16.13 -0.70
N ALA A 29 5.40 15.59 -0.72
CA ALA A 29 6.60 16.36 -1.04
C ALA A 29 6.53 16.92 -2.47
N MET A 30 6.13 16.12 -3.46
CA MET A 30 5.96 16.57 -4.85
C MET A 30 4.89 17.65 -4.98
N VAL A 31 3.81 17.57 -4.20
CA VAL A 31 2.78 18.61 -4.17
C VAL A 31 3.32 19.89 -3.53
N ALA A 32 4.05 19.77 -2.42
CA ALA A 32 4.63 20.91 -1.71
C ALA A 32 5.72 21.63 -2.53
N THR A 33 6.51 20.90 -3.32
CA THR A 33 7.53 21.47 -4.22
C THR A 33 6.94 22.02 -5.51
N GLY A 34 5.65 21.81 -5.79
CA GLY A 34 5.01 22.27 -7.01
C GLY A 34 5.40 21.46 -8.25
N CYS A 35 5.69 20.15 -8.10
CA CYS A 35 5.90 19.26 -9.23
C CYS A 35 4.69 19.22 -10.18
N ASP A 36 4.95 18.77 -11.41
CA ASP A 36 3.95 18.63 -12.44
C ASP A 36 2.76 17.76 -11.98
N ARG A 37 1.55 18.26 -12.21
CA ARG A 37 0.29 17.57 -11.91
C ARG A 37 0.23 16.16 -12.51
N LEU A 38 0.78 15.94 -13.70
CA LEU A 38 0.81 14.65 -14.37
C LEU A 38 1.71 13.65 -13.62
N GLN A 39 2.86 14.12 -13.10
CA GLN A 39 3.76 13.28 -12.31
C GLN A 39 3.13 12.90 -10.97
N VAL A 40 2.50 13.87 -10.30
CA VAL A 40 1.73 13.63 -9.06
C VAL A 40 0.60 12.63 -9.31
N GLN A 41 -0.15 12.76 -10.41
CA GLN A 41 -1.21 11.82 -10.78
C GLN A 41 -0.68 10.40 -11.03
N ARG A 42 0.45 10.26 -11.74
CA ARG A 42 1.10 8.95 -11.94
C ARG A 42 1.51 8.32 -10.61
N MET A 43 2.04 9.12 -9.69
CA MET A 43 2.45 8.65 -8.37
C MET A 43 1.24 8.23 -7.52
N LYS A 44 0.16 9.01 -7.53
CA LYS A 44 -1.11 8.65 -6.88
C LYS A 44 -1.70 7.35 -7.45
N LYS A 45 -1.59 7.12 -8.77
CA LYS A 45 -2.03 5.87 -9.39
C LYS A 45 -1.21 4.67 -8.90
N LYS A 46 0.12 4.82 -8.79
CA LYS A 46 0.99 3.78 -8.20
C LYS A 46 0.62 3.51 -6.74
N LYS A 47 0.43 4.56 -5.95
CA LYS A 47 -0.02 4.47 -4.56
C LYS A 47 -1.34 3.70 -4.44
N LEU A 48 -2.29 3.97 -5.34
CA LEU A 48 -3.58 3.27 -5.38
C LEU A 48 -3.39 1.75 -5.60
N THR A 49 -2.55 1.35 -6.57
CA THR A 49 -2.27 -0.07 -6.81
C THR A 49 -1.63 -0.78 -5.61
N ILE A 50 -0.78 -0.09 -4.85
CA ILE A 50 -0.19 -0.65 -3.62
C ILE A 50 -1.25 -0.80 -2.53
N ARG A 51 -2.12 0.20 -2.38
CA ARG A 51 -3.25 0.12 -1.44
C ARG A 51 -4.20 -1.02 -1.79
N ASP A 52 -4.51 -1.21 -3.07
CA ASP A 52 -5.41 -2.28 -3.51
C ASP A 52 -4.78 -3.66 -3.25
N ARG A 53 -3.47 -3.82 -3.52
CA ARG A 53 -2.73 -5.04 -3.12
C ARG A 53 -2.67 -5.24 -1.61
N LEU A 54 -2.59 -4.16 -0.83
CA LEU A 54 -2.63 -4.23 0.62
C LEU A 54 -3.97 -4.79 1.08
N GLN A 55 -5.06 -4.26 0.53
CA GLN A 55 -6.43 -4.69 0.79
C GLN A 55 -6.58 -6.19 0.47
N ASP A 56 -6.14 -6.62 -0.71
CA ASP A 56 -6.21 -8.02 -1.13
C ASP A 56 -5.46 -8.97 -0.18
N LEU A 57 -4.33 -8.53 0.38
CA LEU A 57 -3.53 -9.31 1.34
C LEU A 57 -4.12 -9.26 2.75
N GLU A 58 -4.68 -8.13 3.17
CA GLU A 58 -5.38 -7.99 4.44
C GLU A 58 -6.65 -8.85 4.46
N ASP A 59 -7.41 -8.88 3.35
CA ASP A 59 -8.59 -9.73 3.16
C ASP A 59 -8.23 -11.23 3.18
N GLN A 60 -7.04 -11.60 2.69
CA GLN A 60 -6.53 -12.98 2.80
C GLN A 60 -6.13 -13.37 4.24
N ILE A 61 -5.65 -12.41 5.04
CA ILE A 61 -5.26 -12.65 6.45
C ILE A 61 -6.48 -12.63 7.38
N ILE A 62 -7.49 -11.83 7.04
CA ILE A 62 -8.72 -11.65 7.80
C ILE A 62 -9.89 -12.12 6.92
N PRO A 63 -10.19 -13.44 6.85
CA PRO A 63 -11.16 -13.96 5.90
C PRO A 63 -12.63 -13.63 6.26
N ASP A 64 -12.91 -12.61 7.09
CA ASP A 64 -14.19 -12.53 7.80
C ASP A 64 -14.71 -11.09 8.08
N ILE A 65 -14.64 -10.16 7.11
CA ILE A 65 -15.32 -8.85 7.26
C ILE A 65 -15.87 -8.17 5.98
N SER A 66 -16.20 -8.92 4.92
CA SER A 66 -17.03 -8.38 3.82
C SER A 66 -18.17 -9.34 3.45
N ALA A 67 -19.19 -9.34 4.30
CA ALA A 67 -20.56 -9.78 4.03
C ALA A 67 -21.51 -8.58 4.17
#